data_AF-A0A3D0HQW5-F1
#
_entry.id   AF-A0A3D0HQW5-F1
#
_cell.length_a   1.000
_cell.length_b   1.000
_cell.length_c   1.000
_cell.angle_alpha   90.00
_cell.angle_beta   90.00
_cell.angle_gamma   90.00
#
_symmetry.space_group_name_H-M   'P 1'
#
loop_
_entity.id
_entity.type
_entity.pdbx_description
1 polymer ?
#
loop_
_entity_poly.entity_id
_entity_poly.type
_entity_poly.pdbx_seq_one_letter_code
_entity_poly.pdbx_strand_id
1 'polypeptide(L)'
;MSVKKIDAALVRKAFLAGAAALQAKKEYINELNVFPVPDGDTGTNMTMTIMSAAEDVAALENPTMETLCKAISSGSLRGARGNSGVILSQLFRGFTRVLREVQEADVYVLGKAFEKAVDSAYKAVMKPKEGTILTVAKAGAEKAAKLVPKSEDAVEFLTEVIREMNET
;
A
#
# COMPACT_ATOMS: atom_id res chain seq x y z
N MET A 1 2.94 -14.19 -18.96
CA MET A 1 3.12 -15.21 -17.90
C MET A 1 1.97 -15.00 -16.93
N SER A 2 1.16 -16.02 -16.64
CA SER A 2 0.00 -15.83 -15.78
C SER A 2 0.34 -16.11 -14.32
N VAL A 3 -0.03 -15.20 -13.40
CA VAL A 3 0.20 -15.34 -11.96
C VAL A 3 -1.15 -15.39 -11.27
N LYS A 4 -1.61 -16.59 -10.92
CA LYS A 4 -2.92 -16.77 -10.27
C LYS A 4 -2.94 -16.41 -8.79
N LYS A 5 -1.80 -16.56 -8.13
CA LYS A 5 -1.64 -16.32 -6.69
C LYS A 5 -0.30 -15.70 -6.40
N ILE A 6 -0.23 -14.92 -5.33
CA ILE A 6 1.01 -14.32 -4.81
C ILE A 6 1.31 -14.87 -3.42
N ASP A 7 2.54 -15.35 -3.24
CA ASP A 7 3.03 -15.86 -1.96
C ASP A 7 3.77 -14.76 -1.17
N ALA A 8 4.25 -15.10 0.02
CA ALA A 8 5.01 -14.18 0.87
C ALA A 8 6.30 -13.68 0.19
N ALA A 9 6.97 -14.52 -0.60
CA ALA A 9 8.20 -14.13 -1.29
C ALA A 9 7.95 -13.05 -2.35
N LEU A 10 6.89 -13.22 -3.14
CA LEU A 10 6.48 -12.24 -4.15
C LEU A 10 5.97 -10.94 -3.51
N VAL A 11 5.19 -11.02 -2.44
CA VAL A 11 4.75 -9.84 -1.68
C VAL A 11 5.95 -9.09 -1.09
N ARG A 12 6.95 -9.81 -0.52
CA ARG A 12 8.18 -9.19 0.00
C ARG A 12 8.94 -8.47 -1.11
N LYS A 13 9.10 -9.11 -2.26
CA LYS A 13 9.77 -8.51 -3.43
C LYS A 13 9.03 -7.25 -3.90
N ALA A 14 7.70 -7.31 -4.01
CA ALA A 14 6.87 -6.18 -4.42
C ALA A 14 6.95 -5.02 -3.42
N PHE A 15 6.88 -5.31 -2.12
CA PHE A 15 6.96 -4.31 -1.07
C PHE A 15 8.31 -3.56 -1.07
N LEU A 16 9.42 -4.30 -1.14
CA LEU A 16 10.76 -3.71 -1.18
C LEU A 16 10.99 -2.89 -2.47
N ALA A 17 10.48 -3.37 -3.61
CA ALA A 17 10.51 -2.61 -4.86
C ALA A 17 9.69 -1.31 -4.77
N GLY A 18 8.50 -1.36 -4.15
CA GLY A 18 7.66 -0.19 -3.89
C GLY A 18 8.33 0.83 -2.96
N ALA A 19 9.02 0.35 -1.91
CA ALA A 19 9.81 1.20 -1.02
C ALA A 19 10.94 1.92 -1.76
N ALA A 20 11.70 1.21 -2.59
CA ALA A 20 12.75 1.79 -3.41
C ALA A 20 12.20 2.80 -4.44
N ALA A 21 11.05 2.51 -5.06
CA ALA A 21 10.41 3.41 -6.01
C ALA A 21 9.94 4.72 -5.34
N LEU A 22 9.33 4.62 -4.15
CA LEU A 22 8.92 5.78 -3.36
C LEU A 22 10.13 6.63 -2.95
N GLN A 23 11.20 6.00 -2.47
CA GLN A 23 12.47 6.66 -2.15
C GLN A 23 13.06 7.41 -3.36
N ALA A 24 13.04 6.80 -4.55
CA ALA A 24 13.54 7.41 -5.78
C ALA A 24 12.69 8.61 -6.26
N LYS A 25 11.42 8.68 -5.84
CA LYS A 25 10.48 9.77 -6.16
C LYS A 25 10.30 10.76 -5.01
N LYS A 26 11.04 10.62 -3.91
CA LYS A 26 10.93 11.46 -2.71
C LYS A 26 10.88 12.95 -3.03
N GLU A 27 11.88 13.47 -3.75
CA GLU A 27 11.95 14.92 -4.01
C GLU A 27 10.86 15.38 -4.99
N TYR A 28 10.53 14.57 -5.99
CA TYR A 28 9.39 14.86 -6.87
C TYR A 28 8.07 14.95 -6.09
N ILE A 29 7.85 14.07 -5.11
CA ILE A 29 6.64 14.12 -4.27
C ILE A 29 6.68 15.34 -3.32
N ASN A 30 7.85 15.73 -2.83
CA ASN A 30 8.01 16.97 -2.06
C ASN A 30 7.64 18.20 -2.90
N GLU A 31 8.01 18.23 -4.18
CA GLU A 31 7.66 19.30 -5.13
C GLU A 31 6.15 19.35 -5.44
N LEU A 32 5.48 18.19 -5.47
CA LEU A 32 4.02 18.10 -5.65
C LEU A 32 3.22 18.54 -4.41
N ASN A 33 3.87 18.74 -3.25
CA ASN A 33 3.20 19.08 -2.00
C ASN A 33 2.67 20.53 -2.03
N VAL A 34 1.57 20.74 -2.76
CA VAL A 34 0.91 22.04 -2.93
C VAL A 34 -0.40 22.16 -2.16
N PHE A 35 -0.88 21.08 -1.54
CA PHE A 35 -2.16 21.05 -0.80
C PHE A 35 -2.12 20.10 0.42
N PRO A 36 -2.70 20.47 1.59
CA PRO A 36 -3.27 21.76 1.95
C PRO A 36 -2.23 22.75 2.50
N VAL A 37 -1.03 22.27 2.84
CA VAL A 37 0.08 23.07 3.40
C VAL A 37 1.34 22.73 2.60
N PRO A 38 1.95 23.69 1.88
CA PRO A 38 3.11 23.43 1.05
C PRO A 38 4.41 23.49 1.87
N ASP A 39 4.55 22.59 2.83
CA ASP A 39 5.76 22.46 3.67
C ASP A 39 6.85 21.60 3.01
N GLY A 40 6.59 21.05 1.82
CA GLY A 40 7.58 20.32 1.02
C GLY A 40 8.07 19.03 1.67
N ASP A 41 7.31 18.45 2.61
CA ASP A 41 7.78 17.30 3.40
C ASP A 41 7.07 15.96 3.08
N THR A 42 6.03 15.97 2.23
CA THR A 42 5.17 14.80 1.99
C THR A 42 5.96 13.57 1.53
N GLY A 43 6.86 13.74 0.57
CA GLY A 43 7.72 12.67 0.07
C GLY A 43 8.70 12.18 1.13
N THR A 44 9.26 13.08 1.92
CA THR A 44 10.13 12.75 3.07
C THR A 44 9.38 11.93 4.12
N ASN A 45 8.18 12.36 4.51
CA ASN A 45 7.32 11.70 5.49
C ASN A 45 6.91 10.29 5.04
N MET A 46 6.46 10.13 3.80
CA MET A 46 6.12 8.83 3.23
C MET A 46 7.34 7.91 3.11
N THR A 47 8.48 8.45 2.70
CA THR A 47 9.73 7.69 2.55
C THR A 47 10.24 7.18 3.89
N MET A 48 10.32 8.03 4.94
CA MET A 48 10.71 7.59 6.28
C MET A 48 9.79 6.47 6.80
N THR A 49 8.49 6.60 6.52
CA THR A 49 7.48 5.61 6.93
C THR A 49 7.68 4.25 6.25
N ILE A 50 7.81 4.23 4.92
CA ILE A 50 7.95 2.97 4.18
C ILE A 50 9.32 2.32 4.40
N MET A 51 10.38 3.12 4.58
CA MET A 51 11.74 2.59 4.78
C MET A 51 11.89 1.94 6.14
N SER A 52 11.27 2.49 7.20
CA SER A 52 11.19 1.83 8.52
C SER A 52 10.53 0.44 8.43
N ALA A 53 9.51 0.29 7.57
CA ALA A 53 8.92 -1.03 7.31
C ALA A 53 9.82 -1.92 6.44
N ALA A 54 10.51 -1.34 5.45
CA ALA A 54 11.39 -2.06 4.55
C ALA A 54 12.59 -2.66 5.28
N GLU A 55 13.13 -1.99 6.29
CA GLU A 55 14.18 -2.51 7.17
C GLU A 55 13.73 -3.79 7.90
N ASP A 56 12.56 -3.74 8.56
CA ASP A 56 11.97 -4.92 9.22
C ASP A 56 11.75 -6.08 8.22
N VAL A 57 11.22 -5.76 7.03
CA VAL A 57 10.92 -6.77 5.98
C VAL A 57 12.19 -7.36 5.38
N ALA A 58 13.25 -6.56 5.22
CA ALA A 58 14.54 -7.00 4.71
C ALA A 58 15.22 -7.96 5.68
N ALA A 59 15.09 -7.70 6.99
CA ALA A 59 15.68 -8.51 8.05
C ALA A 59 15.02 -9.88 8.26
N LEU A 60 13.85 -10.14 7.66
CA LEU A 60 13.19 -11.45 7.78
C LEU A 60 13.91 -12.54 6.99
N GLU A 61 14.20 -13.65 7.66
CA GLU A 61 14.64 -14.90 7.06
C GLU A 61 13.44 -15.82 6.85
N ASN A 62 13.27 -16.35 5.63
CA ASN A 62 12.19 -17.27 5.25
C ASN A 62 10.78 -16.84 5.73
N PRO A 63 10.31 -15.64 5.36
CA PRO A 63 9.07 -15.09 5.89
C PRO A 63 7.84 -15.89 5.43
N THR A 64 6.93 -16.12 6.37
CA THR A 64 5.53 -16.47 6.08
C THR A 64 4.73 -15.21 5.75
N MET A 65 3.54 -15.37 5.16
CA MET A 65 2.66 -14.22 4.88
C MET A 65 2.31 -13.47 6.16
N GLU A 66 2.07 -14.17 7.27
CA GLU A 66 1.78 -13.57 8.57
C GLU A 66 2.96 -12.73 9.10
N THR A 67 4.17 -13.30 9.14
CA THR A 67 5.36 -12.60 9.67
C THR A 67 5.72 -11.40 8.81
N LEU A 68 5.60 -11.53 7.49
CA LEU A 68 5.77 -10.43 6.54
C LEU A 68 4.75 -9.31 6.76
N CYS A 69 3.47 -9.66 6.85
CA CYS A 69 2.39 -8.69 7.09
C CYS A 69 2.58 -7.97 8.43
N LYS A 70 3.02 -8.68 9.48
CA LYS A 70 3.32 -8.10 10.79
C LYS A 70 4.47 -7.10 10.70
N ALA A 71 5.56 -7.42 9.99
CA ALA A 71 6.68 -6.53 9.76
C ALA A 71 6.26 -5.26 9.01
N ILE A 72 5.56 -5.41 7.88
CA ILE A 72 5.04 -4.28 7.10
C ILE A 72 4.17 -3.36 7.95
N SER A 73 3.16 -3.92 8.63
CA SER A 73 2.21 -3.12 9.40
C SER A 73 2.86 -2.45 10.62
N SER A 74 3.71 -3.19 11.36
CA SER A 74 4.30 -2.67 12.59
C SER A 74 5.42 -1.68 12.30
N GLY A 75 6.28 -1.99 11.32
CA GLY A 75 7.39 -1.13 10.92
C GLY A 75 6.91 0.19 10.32
N SER A 76 5.85 0.17 9.50
CA SER A 76 5.28 1.41 8.95
C SER A 76 4.58 2.24 10.02
N LEU A 77 3.86 1.61 10.96
CA LEU A 77 3.20 2.34 12.04
C LEU A 77 4.20 3.01 12.99
N ARG A 78 5.27 2.31 13.39
CA ARG A 78 6.34 2.88 14.22
C ARG A 78 7.12 3.98 13.49
N GLY A 79 7.34 3.79 12.19
CA GLY A 79 8.04 4.73 11.33
C GLY A 79 7.20 5.89 10.82
N ALA A 80 5.91 5.94 11.14
CA ALA A 80 5.01 6.95 10.61
C ALA A 80 5.47 8.37 10.98
N ARG A 81 5.50 9.25 9.97
CA ARG A 81 5.87 10.67 10.09
C ARG A 81 4.86 11.55 9.37
N GLY A 82 4.43 12.62 10.03
CA GLY A 82 3.43 13.54 9.49
C GLY A 82 2.10 12.85 9.16
N ASN A 83 1.20 13.60 8.51
CA ASN A 83 -0.12 13.08 8.13
C ASN A 83 -0.02 12.03 6.99
N SER A 84 0.83 12.28 5.99
CA SER A 84 0.99 11.37 4.85
C SER A 84 1.56 10.02 5.26
N GLY A 85 2.55 9.99 6.16
CA GLY A 85 3.10 8.76 6.72
C GLY A 85 2.09 8.01 7.58
N VAL A 86 1.32 8.71 8.42
CA VAL A 86 0.24 8.08 9.20
C VAL A 86 -0.78 7.43 8.26
N ILE A 87 -1.29 8.14 7.24
CA ILE A 87 -2.24 7.58 6.27
C ILE A 87 -1.65 6.35 5.56
N LEU A 88 -0.41 6.44 5.08
CA LEU A 88 0.26 5.34 4.40
C LEU A 88 0.37 4.10 5.30
N SER A 89 0.75 4.28 6.57
CA SER A 89 0.80 3.18 7.55
C SER A 89 -0.57 2.51 7.76
N GLN A 90 -1.67 3.27 7.63
CA GLN A 90 -3.02 2.73 7.79
C GLN A 90 -3.52 1.97 6.57
N LEU A 91 -3.14 2.42 5.36
CA LEU A 91 -3.34 1.65 4.15
C LEU A 91 -2.66 0.29 4.28
N PHE A 92 -1.39 0.27 4.69
CA PHE A 92 -0.66 -0.98 4.94
C PHE A 92 -1.33 -1.83 6.01
N ARG A 93 -1.65 -1.27 7.18
CA ARG A 93 -2.32 -1.99 8.27
C ARG A 93 -3.60 -2.69 7.80
N GLY A 94 -4.43 -1.98 7.04
CA GLY A 94 -5.67 -2.54 6.51
C GLY A 94 -5.42 -3.65 5.49
N PHE A 95 -4.52 -3.41 4.55
CA PHE A 95 -4.15 -4.39 3.53
C PHE A 95 -3.60 -5.68 4.15
N THR A 96 -2.62 -5.56 5.04
CA THR A 96 -1.96 -6.70 5.69
C THR A 96 -2.86 -7.49 6.62
N ARG A 97 -3.94 -6.88 7.13
CA ARG A 97 -4.92 -7.57 7.97
C ARG A 97 -5.66 -8.67 7.21
N VAL A 98 -5.81 -8.52 5.89
CA VAL A 98 -6.44 -9.54 5.04
C VAL A 98 -5.39 -10.57 4.61
N LEU A 99 -4.23 -10.13 4.14
CA LEU A 99 -3.19 -11.04 3.64
C LEU A 99 -2.66 -11.98 4.72
N ARG A 100 -2.53 -11.53 5.97
CA ARG A 100 -1.95 -12.36 7.05
C ARG A 100 -2.74 -13.64 7.36
N GLU A 101 -4.00 -13.72 6.92
CA GLU A 101 -4.89 -14.84 7.19
C GLU A 101 -4.77 -15.96 6.13
N VAL A 102 -3.92 -15.77 5.11
CA VAL A 102 -3.71 -16.74 4.04
C VAL A 102 -2.22 -17.00 3.81
N GLN A 103 -1.88 -18.15 3.22
CA GLN A 103 -0.49 -18.43 2.81
C GLN A 103 -0.17 -17.82 1.44
N GLU A 104 -1.18 -17.78 0.56
CA GLU A 104 -1.11 -17.21 -0.78
C GLU A 104 -2.37 -16.37 -1.02
N ALA A 105 -2.24 -15.24 -1.71
CA ALA A 105 -3.35 -14.37 -2.05
C ALA A 105 -3.68 -14.46 -3.56
N ASP A 106 -4.93 -14.77 -3.88
CA ASP A 106 -5.47 -14.60 -5.23
C ASP A 106 -6.10 -13.20 -5.39
N VAL A 107 -6.69 -12.94 -6.56
CA VAL A 107 -7.40 -11.70 -6.87
C VAL A 107 -8.54 -11.39 -5.89
N TYR A 108 -9.21 -12.40 -5.33
CA TYR A 108 -10.30 -12.20 -4.38
C TYR A 108 -9.75 -11.68 -3.05
N VAL A 109 -8.70 -12.31 -2.53
CA VAL A 109 -7.98 -11.86 -1.33
C VAL A 109 -7.41 -10.46 -1.54
N LEU A 110 -6.81 -10.19 -2.69
CA LEU A 110 -6.29 -8.86 -3.05
C LEU A 110 -7.39 -7.81 -3.05
N GLY A 111 -8.52 -8.06 -3.72
CA GLY A 111 -9.66 -7.14 -3.71
C GLY A 111 -10.16 -6.80 -2.31
N LYS A 112 -10.25 -7.82 -1.43
CA LYS A 112 -10.59 -7.63 -0.01
C LYS A 112 -9.54 -6.82 0.75
N ALA A 113 -8.25 -7.01 0.43
CA ALA A 113 -7.16 -6.26 1.02
C ALA A 113 -7.20 -4.77 0.64
N PHE A 114 -7.49 -4.43 -0.62
CA PHE A 114 -7.70 -3.05 -1.06
C PHE A 114 -8.88 -2.39 -0.34
N GLU A 115 -10.03 -3.07 -0.28
CA GLU A 115 -11.21 -2.60 0.47
C GLU A 115 -10.84 -2.30 1.93
N LYS A 116 -10.11 -3.21 2.58
CA LYS A 116 -9.72 -3.06 3.98
C LYS A 116 -8.67 -1.99 4.23
N ALA A 117 -7.76 -1.78 3.28
CA ALA A 117 -6.78 -0.69 3.30
C ALA A 117 -7.47 0.66 3.37
N VAL A 118 -8.42 0.91 2.45
CA VAL A 118 -9.18 2.16 2.36
C VAL A 118 -10.01 2.37 3.63
N ASP A 119 -10.76 1.36 4.08
CA ASP A 119 -11.53 1.43 5.34
C ASP A 119 -10.65 1.83 6.53
N SER A 120 -9.45 1.24 6.63
CA SER A 120 -8.52 1.50 7.74
C SER A 120 -7.92 2.90 7.69
N ALA A 121 -7.65 3.43 6.50
CA ALA A 121 -7.10 4.76 6.30
C ALA A 121 -8.15 5.85 6.56
N TYR A 122 -9.36 5.72 6.00
CA TYR A 122 -10.43 6.68 6.23
C TYR A 122 -10.83 6.77 7.71
N LYS A 123 -10.88 5.64 8.43
CA LYS A 123 -11.19 5.62 9.88
C LYS A 123 -10.13 6.28 10.76
N ALA A 124 -8.89 6.36 10.30
CA ALA A 124 -7.80 6.94 11.07
C ALA A 124 -7.64 8.45 10.87
N VAL A 125 -8.31 9.02 9.88
CA VAL A 125 -8.27 10.45 9.59
C VAL A 125 -9.54 11.10 10.10
N MET A 126 -9.40 12.06 11.03
CA MET A 126 -10.55 12.71 11.66
C MET A 126 -11.46 13.46 10.67
N LYS A 127 -10.88 14.06 9.62
CA LYS A 127 -11.59 14.76 8.55
C LYS A 127 -10.98 14.39 7.20
N PRO A 128 -11.38 13.26 6.59
CA PRO A 128 -10.90 12.85 5.28
C PRO A 128 -11.16 13.94 4.23
N LYS A 129 -10.18 14.20 3.38
CA LYS A 129 -10.31 15.16 2.28
C LYS A 129 -10.12 14.44 0.95
N GLU A 130 -11.08 14.62 0.05
CA GLU A 130 -10.91 14.24 -1.35
C GLU A 130 -9.88 15.18 -2.02
N GLY A 131 -9.22 14.69 -3.08
CA GLY A 131 -8.03 15.31 -3.66
C GLY A 131 -6.75 14.98 -2.90
N THR A 132 -6.74 13.91 -2.11
CA THR A 132 -5.54 13.41 -1.41
C THR A 132 -5.27 11.96 -1.80
N ILE A 133 -4.21 11.34 -1.25
CA ILE A 133 -3.94 9.91 -1.42
C ILE A 133 -5.15 9.01 -1.10
N LEU A 134 -6.08 9.47 -0.25
CA LEU A 134 -7.31 8.74 0.07
C LEU A 134 -8.22 8.57 -1.17
N THR A 135 -8.31 9.59 -2.02
CA THR A 135 -9.09 9.56 -3.27
C THR A 135 -8.54 8.51 -4.22
N VAL A 136 -7.23 8.51 -4.43
CA VAL A 136 -6.54 7.55 -5.31
C VAL A 136 -6.67 6.12 -4.75
N ALA A 137 -6.49 5.94 -3.44
CA ALA A 137 -6.66 4.64 -2.79
C ALA A 137 -8.10 4.10 -2.92
N LYS A 138 -9.09 4.98 -2.75
CA LYS A 138 -10.51 4.64 -2.91
C LYS A 138 -10.83 4.23 -4.35
N ALA A 139 -10.37 4.98 -5.35
CA ALA A 139 -10.56 4.63 -6.77
C ALA A 139 -9.93 3.26 -7.09
N GLY A 140 -8.72 3.01 -6.61
CA GLY A 140 -8.07 1.71 -6.74
C GLY A 140 -8.86 0.56 -6.11
N ALA A 141 -9.42 0.75 -4.91
CA ALA A 141 -10.24 -0.27 -4.26
C ALA A 141 -11.59 -0.51 -4.97
N GLU A 142 -12.23 0.54 -5.48
CA GLU A 142 -13.45 0.41 -6.28
C GLU A 142 -13.19 -0.33 -7.60
N LYS A 143 -12.07 -0.04 -8.27
CA LYS A 143 -11.64 -0.77 -9.47
C LYS A 143 -11.32 -2.22 -9.16
N ALA A 144 -10.58 -2.49 -8.09
CA ALA A 144 -10.27 -3.82 -7.62
C ALA A 144 -11.56 -4.63 -7.43
N ALA A 145 -12.56 -4.09 -6.71
CA ALA A 145 -13.83 -4.75 -6.48
C ALA A 145 -14.58 -5.11 -7.79
N LYS A 146 -14.54 -4.23 -8.80
CA LYS A 146 -15.14 -4.48 -10.13
C LYS A 146 -14.43 -5.58 -10.93
N LEU A 147 -13.13 -5.78 -10.69
CA LEU A 147 -12.29 -6.73 -11.41
C LEU A 147 -12.25 -8.12 -10.76
N VAL A 148 -12.47 -8.24 -9.45
CA VAL A 148 -12.51 -9.53 -8.73
C VAL A 148 -13.34 -10.61 -9.45
N PRO A 149 -14.57 -10.36 -9.94
CA PRO A 149 -15.35 -11.40 -10.62
C PRO A 149 -14.94 -11.65 -12.09
N LYS A 150 -13.96 -10.91 -12.63
CA LYS A 150 -13.62 -10.88 -14.07
C LYS A 150 -12.19 -11.29 -14.40
N SER A 151 -11.32 -11.39 -13.40
CA SER A 151 -9.91 -11.73 -13.57
C SER A 151 -9.55 -12.91 -12.69
N GLU A 152 -8.61 -13.74 -13.13
CA GLU A 152 -7.90 -14.72 -12.29
C GLU A 152 -6.40 -14.43 -12.24
N ASP A 153 -5.93 -13.44 -13.00
CA ASP A 153 -4.52 -13.11 -13.13
C ASP A 153 -4.20 -11.89 -12.27
N ALA A 154 -3.36 -12.09 -11.25
CA ALA A 154 -2.99 -11.05 -10.31
C ALA A 154 -2.19 -9.92 -10.97
N VAL A 155 -1.40 -10.19 -12.01
CA VAL A 155 -0.62 -9.16 -12.70
C VAL A 155 -1.54 -8.29 -13.55
N GLU A 156 -2.42 -8.88 -14.34
CA GLU A 156 -3.43 -8.14 -15.11
C GLU A 156 -4.35 -7.34 -14.18
N PHE A 157 -4.85 -7.98 -13.11
CA PHE A 157 -5.68 -7.36 -12.09
C PHE A 157 -5.01 -6.11 -11.49
N LEU A 158 -3.77 -6.23 -11.01
CA LEU A 158 -3.04 -5.11 -10.41
C LEU A 158 -2.69 -4.03 -11.44
N THR A 159 -2.42 -4.41 -12.70
CA THR A 159 -2.14 -3.46 -13.78
C THR A 159 -3.34 -2.56 -14.05
N GLU A 160 -4.54 -3.12 -14.11
CA GLU A 160 -5.76 -2.34 -14.34
C GLU A 160 -6.16 -1.49 -13.12
N VAL A 161 -5.86 -1.97 -11.89
CA VAL A 161 -6.01 -1.15 -10.67
C VAL A 161 -5.06 0.03 -10.69
N ILE A 162 -3.79 -0.18 -11.03
CA ILE A 162 -2.78 0.88 -11.14
C ILE A 162 -3.15 1.89 -12.23
N ARG A 163 -3.71 1.42 -13.36
CA ARG A 163 -4.20 2.33 -14.42
C ARG A 163 -5.25 3.28 -13.89
N GLU A 164 -6.27 2.78 -13.18
CA GLU A 164 -7.30 3.62 -12.58
C GLU A 164 -6.71 4.64 -11.59
N MET A 165 -5.77 4.20 -10.75
CA MET A 165 -5.11 5.07 -9.78
C MET A 165 -4.30 6.20 -10.43
N ASN A 166 -3.76 5.99 -11.63
CA ASN A 166 -3.02 7.01 -12.37
C ASN A 166 -3.94 8.00 -13.11
N GLU A 167 -5.17 7.61 -13.40
CA GLU A 167 -6.17 8.43 -14.11
C GLU A 167 -7.06 9.24 -13.15
N THR A 168 -6.93 9.03 -11.85
CA THR A 168 -7.67 9.71 -10.77
C THR A 168 -6.95 10.95 -10.29
#